data_AF-A0A815D928-F1
#
_entry.id   AF-A0A815D928-F1
#
_cell.length_a   1.000
_cell.length_b   1.000
_cell.length_c   1.000
_cell.angle_alpha   90.00
_cell.angle_beta   90.00
_cell.angle_gamma   90.00
#
_symmetry.space_group_name_H-M   'P 1'
#
loop_
_entity.id
_entity.type
_entity.pdbx_description
1 polymer ?
#
loop_
_entity_poly.entity_id
_entity_poly.type
_entity_poly.pdbx_seq_one_letter_code
_entity_poly.pdbx_strand_id
1 'polypeptide(L)'
;QSPSNIYERMVVVYGDYVPSRTTVFEWIRRFKDGQLNVEDSPKCGRPITTTDDQTIKAVECLIIEDRRITIQQIADALGISTGTVHDSIHEHLHMT
;
A
#
# COMPACT_ATOMS: atom_id res chain seq x y z
N GLN A 1 -10.40 33.62 -5.83
CA GLN A 1 -11.02 33.47 -4.49
C GLN A 1 -9.91 33.25 -3.47
N SER A 2 -10.02 33.81 -2.26
CA SER A 2 -9.03 33.58 -1.21
C SER A 2 -9.30 32.22 -0.53
N PRO A 3 -8.25 31.51 -0.05
CA PRO A 3 -8.43 30.21 0.60
C PRO A 3 -9.35 30.24 1.82
N SER A 4 -9.30 31.33 2.61
CA SER A 4 -10.17 31.51 3.77
C SER A 4 -11.65 31.60 3.39
N ASN A 5 -11.99 32.32 2.31
CA ASN A 5 -13.37 32.44 1.85
C ASN A 5 -13.94 31.10 1.38
N ILE A 6 -13.13 30.27 0.73
CA ILE A 6 -13.53 28.92 0.31
C ILE A 6 -13.85 28.06 1.53
N TYR A 7 -13.00 28.09 2.56
CA TYR A 7 -13.22 27.36 3.81
C TYR A 7 -14.50 27.82 4.52
N GLU A 8 -14.71 29.13 4.68
CA GLU A 8 -15.94 29.67 5.29
C GLU A 8 -17.21 29.21 4.59
N ARG A 9 -17.20 29.18 3.24
CA ARG A 9 -18.33 28.67 2.46
C ARG A 9 -18.55 27.16 2.67
N MET A 10 -17.48 26.38 2.81
CA MET A 10 -17.60 24.95 3.11
C MET A 10 -18.16 24.71 4.51
N VAL A 11 -17.77 25.52 5.51
CA VAL A 11 -18.34 25.43 6.87
C VAL A 11 -19.85 25.69 6.86
N VAL A 12 -20.31 26.69 6.10
CA VAL A 12 -21.76 26.99 5.99
C VAL A 12 -22.56 25.81 5.40
N VAL A 13 -21.97 25.07 4.46
CA VAL A 13 -22.67 23.98 3.76
C VAL A 13 -22.56 22.65 4.50
N TYR A 14 -21.37 22.31 5.02
CA TYR A 14 -21.05 20.99 5.57
C TYR A 14 -21.02 20.94 7.09
N GLY A 15 -21.01 22.09 7.78
CA GLY A 15 -20.98 22.17 9.24
C GLY A 15 -19.83 21.36 9.83
N ASP A 16 -20.17 20.42 10.71
CA ASP A 16 -19.20 19.57 11.43
C ASP A 16 -18.49 18.55 10.54
N TYR A 17 -19.00 18.28 9.33
CA TYR A 17 -18.39 17.36 8.37
C TYR A 17 -17.37 18.05 7.45
N VAL A 18 -17.09 19.34 7.68
CA VAL A 18 -16.09 20.06 6.89
C VAL A 18 -14.70 19.45 7.08
N PRO A 19 -13.92 19.25 6.00
CA PRO A 19 -12.51 18.87 6.13
C PRO A 19 -11.73 19.91 6.92
N SER A 20 -10.61 19.51 7.53
CA SER A 20 -9.77 20.44 8.27
C SER A 20 -9.32 21.62 7.41
N ARG A 21 -9.10 22.79 8.03
CA ARG A 21 -8.63 23.99 7.32
C ARG A 21 -7.33 23.72 6.54
N THR A 22 -6.43 22.91 7.10
CA THR A 22 -5.18 22.50 6.44
C THR A 22 -5.45 21.69 5.18
N THR A 23 -6.34 20.69 5.26
CA THR A 23 -6.73 19.85 4.12
C THR A 23 -7.31 20.69 2.99
N VAL A 24 -8.23 21.61 3.30
CA VAL A 24 -8.84 22.50 2.29
C VAL A 24 -7.77 23.38 1.62
N PHE A 25 -6.82 23.91 2.38
CA PHE A 25 -5.76 24.76 1.86
C PHE A 25 -4.78 23.99 0.97
N GLU A 26 -4.45 22.75 1.31
CA GLU A 26 -3.66 21.86 0.46
C GLU A 26 -4.36 21.58 -0.87
N TRP A 27 -5.65 21.24 -0.85
CA TRP A 27 -6.42 21.03 -2.08
C TRP A 27 -6.45 22.28 -2.96
N ILE A 28 -6.65 23.47 -2.36
CA ILE A 28 -6.59 24.74 -3.10
C ILE A 28 -5.23 24.95 -3.76
N ARG A 29 -4.13 24.60 -3.06
CA ARG A 29 -2.78 24.67 -3.64
C ARG A 29 -2.63 23.69 -4.80
N ARG A 30 -3.01 22.42 -4.62
CA ARG A 30 -2.93 21.38 -5.66
C ARG A 30 -3.69 21.78 -6.94
N PHE A 31 -4.91 22.32 -6.78
CA PHE A 31 -5.68 22.80 -7.93
C PHE A 31 -5.03 23.99 -8.63
N LYS A 32 -4.36 24.91 -7.89
CA LYS A 32 -3.57 25.99 -8.50
C LYS A 32 -2.35 25.48 -9.25
N ASP A 33 -1.75 24.40 -8.75
CA ASP A 33 -0.59 23.72 -9.37
C ASP A 33 -1.00 22.82 -10.55
N GLY A 34 -2.28 22.84 -10.96
CA GLY A 34 -2.80 22.10 -12.12
C GLY A 34 -3.13 20.63 -11.84
N GLN A 35 -3.07 20.19 -10.59
CA GLN A 35 -3.49 18.84 -10.20
C GLN A 35 -5.02 18.78 -10.07
N LEU A 36 -5.69 18.41 -11.15
CA LEU A 36 -7.17 18.32 -11.22
C LEU A 36 -7.73 16.95 -10.86
N ASN A 37 -6.86 15.93 -10.70
CA ASN A 37 -7.30 14.62 -10.26
C ASN A 37 -7.75 14.67 -8.80
N VAL A 38 -8.99 14.27 -8.55
CA VAL A 38 -9.59 14.22 -7.21
C VAL A 38 -9.43 12.86 -6.54
N GLU A 39 -9.04 11.83 -7.31
CA GLU A 39 -8.80 10.49 -6.78
C GLU A 39 -7.56 10.46 -5.90
N ASP A 40 -7.61 9.62 -4.86
CA ASP A 40 -6.43 9.33 -4.05
C ASP A 40 -5.31 8.80 -4.95
N SER A 41 -4.10 9.36 -4.79
CA SER A 41 -2.92 8.74 -5.38
C SER A 41 -2.76 7.32 -4.83
N PRO A 42 -2.14 6.40 -5.59
CA PRO A 42 -1.88 5.05 -5.10
C PRO A 42 -1.24 5.13 -3.71
N LYS A 43 -1.96 4.65 -2.70
CA LYS A 43 -1.45 4.64 -1.34
C LYS A 43 -0.32 3.63 -1.33
N CYS A 44 0.91 4.10 -1.11
CA CYS A 44 1.95 3.20 -0.64
C CYS A 44 1.51 2.74 0.76
N GLY A 45 0.86 1.58 0.83
CA GLY A 45 0.81 0.82 2.07
C GLY A 45 2.22 0.42 2.49
N ARG A 46 2.35 -0.46 3.49
CA ARG A 46 3.62 -1.19 3.63
C ARG A 46 3.90 -1.81 2.26
N PRO A 47 5.05 -1.53 1.63
CA PRO A 47 5.43 -2.30 0.47
C PRO A 47 5.38 -3.74 0.96
N ILE A 48 4.50 -4.56 0.38
CA ILE A 48 4.86 -5.97 0.21
C ILE A 48 6.08 -5.83 -0.67
N THR A 49 7.24 -5.72 -0.03
CA THR A 49 8.52 -5.58 -0.69
C THR A 49 8.49 -6.66 -1.71
N THR A 50 8.44 -6.26 -2.98
CA THR A 50 8.52 -7.07 -4.17
C THR A 50 9.38 -8.26 -3.81
N THR A 51 8.74 -9.38 -3.46
CA THR A 51 9.50 -10.60 -3.23
C THR A 51 10.02 -10.88 -4.61
N ASP A 52 11.33 -10.68 -4.79
CA ASP A 52 11.95 -10.75 -6.10
C ASP A 52 11.48 -12.04 -6.79
N ASP A 53 11.20 -11.99 -8.09
CA ASP A 53 10.69 -13.15 -8.82
C ASP A 53 11.61 -14.38 -8.62
N GLN A 54 12.90 -14.13 -8.35
CA GLN A 54 13.86 -15.16 -7.97
C GLN A 54 13.55 -15.81 -6.62
N THR A 55 13.19 -15.03 -5.61
CA THR A 55 12.80 -15.54 -4.29
C THR A 55 11.50 -16.35 -4.37
N ILE A 56 10.49 -15.88 -5.14
CA ILE A 56 9.23 -16.63 -5.34
C ILE A 56 9.53 -17.99 -5.99
N LYS A 57 10.34 -18.01 -7.05
CA LYS A 57 10.76 -19.25 -7.73
C LYS A 57 11.54 -20.18 -6.81
N ALA A 58 12.45 -19.64 -5.98
CA ALA A 58 13.22 -20.46 -5.05
C ALA A 58 12.32 -21.11 -3.98
N VAL A 59 11.32 -20.37 -3.47
CA VAL A 59 10.29 -20.92 -2.58
C VAL A 59 9.50 -22.03 -3.28
N GLU A 60 9.05 -21.80 -4.51
CA GLU A 60 8.31 -22.80 -5.30
C GLU A 60 9.13 -24.07 -5.54
N CYS A 61 10.41 -23.94 -5.92
CA CYS A 61 11.30 -25.08 -6.11
C CYS A 61 11.44 -25.94 -4.85
N LEU A 62 11.63 -25.31 -3.69
CA LEU A 62 11.76 -26.03 -2.42
C LEU A 62 10.49 -26.79 -2.03
N ILE A 63 9.30 -26.22 -2.31
CA ILE A 63 8.01 -26.87 -2.06
C ILE A 63 7.78 -28.05 -3.01
N ILE A 64 8.17 -27.91 -4.29
CA ILE A 64 8.05 -29.00 -5.28
C ILE A 64 9.01 -30.15 -4.93
N GLU A 65 10.22 -29.85 -4.47
CA GLU A 65 11.22 -30.83 -4.07
C GLU A 65 10.80 -31.61 -2.81
N ASP A 66 10.33 -30.92 -1.78
CA ASP A 66 9.77 -31.53 -0.58
C ASP A 66 8.43 -30.90 -0.19
N ARG A 67 7.34 -31.59 -0.54
CA ARG A 67 5.97 -31.16 -0.20
C ARG A 67 5.68 -31.09 1.30
N ARG A 68 6.56 -31.59 2.18
CA ARG A 68 6.44 -31.52 3.64
C ARG A 68 7.36 -30.48 4.26
N ILE A 69 8.08 -29.70 3.47
CA ILE A 69 8.97 -28.65 3.96
C ILE A 69 8.16 -27.58 4.73
N THR A 70 8.72 -27.11 5.84
CA THR A 70 8.09 -26.09 6.68
C THR A 70 8.50 -24.68 6.24
N ILE A 71 7.64 -23.70 6.53
CA ILE A 71 7.92 -22.27 6.29
C ILE A 71 9.25 -21.84 6.94
N GLN A 72 9.55 -22.36 8.14
CA GLN A 72 10.80 -22.06 8.84
C GLN A 72 12.02 -22.60 8.07
N GLN A 73 11.96 -23.84 7.57
CA GLN A 73 13.05 -24.42 6.79
C GLN A 73 13.31 -23.67 5.49
N ILE A 74 12.25 -23.21 4.81
CA ILE A 74 12.39 -22.38 3.60
C ILE A 74 13.04 -21.03 3.96
N ALA A 75 12.58 -20.39 5.04
CA ALA A 75 13.11 -19.12 5.51
C ALA A 75 14.61 -19.23 5.83
N ASP A 76 15.01 -20.29 6.53
CA ASP A 76 16.40 -20.55 6.88
C ASP A 76 17.25 -20.86 5.63
N ALA A 77 16.70 -21.61 4.67
CA ALA A 77 17.40 -21.96 3.42
C ALA A 77 17.63 -20.75 2.51
N LEU A 78 16.68 -19.83 2.44
CA LEU A 78 16.74 -18.64 1.58
C LEU A 78 17.28 -17.40 2.31
N GLY A 79 17.48 -17.47 3.62
CA GLY A 79 17.93 -16.34 4.44
C GLY A 79 16.93 -15.18 4.50
N ILE A 80 15.64 -15.47 4.38
CA ILE A 80 14.56 -14.47 4.39
C ILE A 80 13.65 -14.66 5.60
N SER A 81 12.76 -13.69 5.85
CA SER A 81 11.83 -13.79 6.96
C SER A 81 10.72 -14.82 6.70
N THR A 82 10.23 -15.46 7.77
CA THR A 82 9.08 -16.38 7.68
C THR A 82 7.82 -15.69 7.16
N GLY A 83 7.66 -14.39 7.45
CA GLY A 83 6.58 -13.57 6.88
C GLY A 83 6.68 -13.47 5.35
N THR A 84 7.88 -13.24 4.82
CA THR A 84 8.12 -13.19 3.37
C THR A 84 7.81 -14.53 2.69
N VAL A 85 8.19 -15.65 3.31
CA VAL A 85 7.86 -17.00 2.80
C VAL A 85 6.34 -17.21 2.81
N HIS A 86 5.67 -16.88 3.91
CA HIS A 86 4.23 -17.01 4.04
C HIS A 86 3.49 -16.19 2.99
N ASP A 87 3.86 -14.91 2.83
CA ASP A 87 3.27 -14.02 1.84
C ASP A 87 3.50 -14.56 0.42
N SER A 88 4.68 -15.13 0.13
CA SER A 88 4.96 -15.75 -1.16
C SER A 88 4.06 -16.95 -1.45
N ILE A 89 3.86 -17.82 -0.46
CA ILE A 89 3.00 -19.00 -0.60
C ILE A 89 1.54 -18.60 -0.78
N HIS A 90 1.07 -17.60 -0.03
CA HIS A 90 -0.33 -17.17 0.00
C HIS A 90 -0.70 -16.26 -1.18
N GLU A 91 0.06 -15.19 -1.39
CA GLU A 91 -0.26 -14.12 -2.34
C GLU A 91 0.23 -14.41 -3.76
N HIS A 92 1.31 -15.20 -3.92
CA HIS A 92 1.93 -15.42 -5.23
C HIS A 92 1.74 -16.85 -5.77
N LEU A 93 1.86 -17.87 -4.91
CA LEU A 93 1.71 -19.27 -5.33
C LEU A 93 0.29 -19.81 -5.14
N HIS A 94 -0.54 -19.16 -4.32
CA HIS A 94 -1.91 -19.59 -4.00
C HIS A 94 -2.00 -21.04 -3.50
N MET A 95 -0.99 -21.50 -2.73
CA MET A 95 -0.87 -22.89 -2.27
C MET A 95 -1.33 -23.10 -0.81
N THR A 96 -2.26 -22.26 -0.34
CA THR A 96 -2.80 -22.31 1.04
C THR A 96 -4.00 -23.23 1.15
#